data_AF-K7QU27-F1
#
_entry.id   AF-K7QU27-F1
#
_cell.length_a   1.000
_cell.length_b   1.000
_cell.length_c   1.000
_cell.angle_alpha   90.00
_cell.angle_beta   90.00
_cell.angle_gamma   90.00
#
_symmetry.space_group_name_H-M   'P 1'
#
loop_
_entity.id
_entity.type
_entity.pdbx_description
1 polymer ?
#
loop_
_entity_poly.entity_id
_entity_poly.type
_entity_poly.pdbx_seq_one_letter_code
_entity_poly.pdbx_strand_id
1 'polypeptide(L)'
;MRALALLALFLSACTLTLEIAPGSVFGLSTQATYCQDRPTRLDYRLFLEGRVDRLEFFWVPEGVHPSRARPEETWALTGPFWGPEVAGYLEVAPTGEIWAVYLSPQGIRVDPLPTRRLWARGAVDGVLGPYVRAQDPVRPEASPSCDPGW
;
A
#
# COMPACT_ATOMS: atom_id res chain seq x y z
N MET A 1 1.84 -40.52 -47.51
CA MET A 1 2.27 -39.11 -47.44
C MET A 1 1.15 -38.14 -47.04
N ARG A 2 0.02 -38.02 -47.76
CA ARG A 2 -1.04 -37.02 -47.46
C ARG A 2 -1.55 -36.97 -46.01
N ALA A 3 -1.56 -38.07 -45.25
CA ALA A 3 -2.08 -38.10 -43.88
C ALA A 3 -1.26 -37.29 -42.85
N LEU A 4 0.07 -37.24 -42.96
CA LEU A 4 0.90 -36.53 -41.97
C LEU A 4 0.75 -35.00 -42.05
N ALA A 5 0.47 -34.46 -43.25
CA ALA A 5 0.27 -33.02 -43.45
C ALA A 5 -0.94 -32.46 -42.68
N LEU A 6 -1.94 -33.30 -42.39
CA LEU A 6 -3.12 -32.90 -41.62
C LEU A 6 -2.88 -32.91 -40.11
N LEU A 7 -2.04 -33.82 -39.56
CA LEU A 7 -1.71 -33.80 -38.13
C LEU A 7 -0.90 -32.56 -37.72
N ALA A 8 -0.01 -32.08 -38.59
CA ALA A 8 0.79 -30.87 -38.32
C ALA A 8 -0.08 -29.61 -38.13
N LEU A 9 -1.27 -29.58 -38.75
CA LEU A 9 -2.19 -28.44 -38.76
C LEU A 9 -3.02 -28.30 -37.46
N PHE A 10 -3.05 -29.33 -36.60
CA PHE A 10 -3.74 -29.28 -35.30
C PHE A 10 -2.83 -28.92 -34.12
N LEU A 11 -1.50 -28.95 -34.29
CA LEU A 11 -0.53 -28.65 -33.23
C LEU A 11 -0.25 -27.14 -33.06
N SER A 12 -0.67 -26.30 -34.01
CA SER A 12 -0.52 -24.83 -33.95
C SER A 12 -1.59 -24.13 -33.12
N ALA A 13 -2.60 -24.86 -32.62
CA ALA A 13 -3.75 -24.29 -31.90
C ALA A 13 -3.53 -24.10 -30.38
N CYS A 14 -2.37 -24.52 -29.84
CA CYS A 14 -1.99 -24.26 -28.46
C CYS A 14 -1.49 -22.81 -28.29
N THR A 15 -2.36 -21.82 -28.48
CA THR A 15 -2.12 -20.46 -27.99
C THR A 15 -2.03 -20.51 -26.47
N LEU A 16 -0.81 -20.40 -25.93
CA LEU A 16 -0.59 -20.17 -24.52
C LEU A 16 -1.07 -18.76 -24.19
N THR A 17 -2.35 -18.62 -23.85
CA THR A 17 -2.91 -17.37 -23.35
C THR A 17 -2.24 -17.04 -22.03
N LEU A 18 -1.22 -16.19 -22.07
CA LEU A 18 -0.65 -15.57 -20.89
C LEU A 18 -1.68 -14.56 -20.36
N GLU A 19 -2.65 -15.05 -19.61
CA GLU A 19 -3.47 -14.20 -18.75
C GLU A 19 -2.54 -13.57 -17.71
N ILE A 20 -2.05 -12.37 -18.02
CA ILE A 20 -1.38 -11.51 -17.05
C ILE A 20 -2.44 -11.18 -16.01
N ALA A 21 -2.40 -11.87 -14.88
CA ALA A 21 -3.28 -11.60 -13.76
C ALA A 21 -3.19 -10.10 -13.41
N PRO A 22 -4.34 -9.41 -13.18
CA PRO A 22 -4.32 -7.99 -12.85
C PRO A 22 -3.47 -7.80 -11.60
N GLY A 23 -2.48 -6.92 -11.68
CA GLY A 23 -1.42 -6.84 -10.69
C GLY A 23 -1.92 -6.67 -9.26
N SER A 24 -1.40 -7.53 -8.38
CA SER A 24 -1.85 -7.64 -6.99
C SER A 24 -0.92 -6.84 -6.06
N VAL A 25 -1.44 -6.49 -4.89
CA VAL A 25 -0.65 -5.96 -3.77
C VAL A 25 -0.73 -7.00 -2.65
N PHE A 26 0.38 -7.31 -1.99
CA PHE A 26 0.40 -8.23 -0.85
C PHE A 26 1.58 -7.96 0.10
N GLY A 27 1.60 -8.65 1.24
CA GLY A 27 2.72 -8.64 2.18
C GLY A 27 3.08 -7.28 2.79
N LEU A 28 2.12 -6.34 2.87
CA LEU A 28 2.35 -4.99 3.40
C LEU A 28 2.91 -5.03 4.84
N SER A 29 3.97 -4.26 5.08
CA SER A 29 4.67 -4.11 6.35
C SER A 29 5.05 -2.65 6.58
N THR A 30 5.17 -2.26 7.86
CA THR A 30 5.53 -0.91 8.31
C THR A 30 6.12 -1.00 9.72
N GLN A 31 6.73 0.08 10.21
CA GLN A 31 7.29 0.19 11.56
C GLN A 31 6.25 0.02 12.68
N ALA A 32 6.72 -0.25 13.91
CA ALA A 32 5.86 -0.51 15.06
C ALA A 32 5.35 0.76 15.80
N THR A 33 5.95 1.94 15.57
CA THR A 33 5.67 3.17 16.32
C THR A 33 5.55 4.42 15.44
N TYR A 34 4.74 5.38 15.91
CA TYR A 34 4.67 6.74 15.36
C TYR A 34 4.71 7.78 16.48
N CYS A 35 5.23 8.97 16.21
CA CYS A 35 5.40 10.02 17.20
C CYS A 35 4.08 10.68 17.61
N GLN A 36 3.95 10.95 18.92
CA GLN A 36 2.77 11.61 19.49
C GLN A 36 2.73 13.13 19.31
N ASP A 37 3.87 13.77 19.08
CA ASP A 37 4.07 15.23 19.19
C ASP A 37 4.62 15.89 17.91
N ARG A 38 5.00 15.10 16.90
CA ARG A 38 5.58 15.53 15.62
C ARG A 38 5.19 14.57 14.49
N PRO A 39 5.27 15.00 13.21
CA PRO A 39 5.12 14.08 12.08
C PRO A 39 6.11 12.92 12.14
N THR A 40 5.67 11.76 11.63
CA THR A 40 6.44 10.52 11.54
C THR A 40 6.64 10.20 10.06
N ARG A 41 7.82 9.71 9.67
CA ARG A 41 7.99 9.03 8.38
C ARG A 41 7.57 7.59 8.56
N LEU A 42 6.33 7.29 8.19
CA LEU A 42 5.79 5.95 8.22
C LEU A 42 6.36 5.16 7.03
N ASP A 43 7.52 4.54 7.25
CA ASP A 43 8.18 3.67 6.29
C ASP A 43 7.29 2.45 6.01
N TYR A 44 7.19 2.06 4.74
CA TYR A 44 6.41 0.92 4.28
C TYR A 44 7.19 0.07 3.28
N ARG A 45 6.85 -1.22 3.26
CA ARG A 45 7.21 -2.16 2.20
C ARG A 45 6.00 -2.99 1.84
N LEU A 46 5.79 -3.24 0.55
CA LEU A 46 4.81 -4.17 0.01
C LEU A 46 5.40 -4.93 -1.17
N PHE A 47 4.74 -6.03 -1.54
CA PHE A 47 5.08 -6.80 -2.73
C PHE A 47 4.00 -6.65 -3.80
N LEU A 48 4.41 -6.75 -5.06
CA LEU A 48 3.55 -6.68 -6.24
C LEU A 48 3.73 -7.93 -7.12
N GLU A 49 2.62 -8.54 -7.52
CA GLU A 49 2.58 -9.39 -8.71
C GLU A 49 2.28 -8.51 -9.92
N GLY A 50 3.07 -8.61 -10.99
CA GLY A 50 2.84 -7.87 -12.23
C GLY A 50 3.02 -6.34 -12.11
N ARG A 51 2.03 -5.59 -12.61
CA ARG A 51 2.00 -4.12 -12.70
C ARG A 51 0.76 -3.56 -12.01
N VAL A 52 0.94 -2.45 -11.31
CA VAL A 52 -0.14 -1.64 -10.70
C VAL A 52 0.01 -0.19 -11.18
N ASP A 53 -1.10 0.48 -11.53
CA ASP A 53 -1.10 1.85 -12.08
C ASP A 53 -1.33 2.95 -11.03
N ARG A 54 -1.83 2.55 -9.86
CA ARG A 54 -2.07 3.42 -8.72
C ARG A 54 -1.96 2.63 -7.42
N LEU A 55 -1.24 3.15 -6.44
CA LEU A 55 -1.22 2.64 -5.07
C LEU A 55 -1.95 3.65 -4.17
N GLU A 56 -3.07 3.22 -3.58
CA GLU A 56 -3.80 3.99 -2.58
C GLU A 56 -3.47 3.49 -1.17
N PHE A 57 -3.18 4.40 -0.25
CA PHE A 57 -2.81 4.15 1.14
C PHE A 57 -3.86 4.74 2.09
N PHE A 58 -4.09 4.06 3.21
CA PHE A 58 -5.10 4.42 4.21
C PHE A 58 -4.48 4.31 5.61
N TRP A 59 -4.43 5.42 6.33
CA TRP A 59 -3.81 5.52 7.66
C TRP A 59 -4.89 5.69 8.72
N VAL A 60 -5.60 4.62 9.07
CA VAL A 60 -6.80 4.67 9.92
C VAL A 60 -6.52 4.18 11.36
N PRO A 61 -7.37 4.52 12.35
CA PRO A 61 -7.31 3.90 13.68
C PRO A 61 -7.48 2.38 13.61
N GLU A 62 -6.87 1.64 14.53
CA GLU A 62 -6.97 0.19 14.57
C GLU A 62 -8.43 -0.27 14.73
N GLY A 63 -8.78 -1.34 14.00
CA GLY A 63 -10.15 -1.85 13.91
C GLY A 63 -11.06 -1.08 12.96
N VAL A 64 -10.66 0.08 12.45
CA VAL A 64 -11.39 0.79 11.38
C VAL A 64 -11.07 0.15 10.02
N HIS A 65 -12.11 -0.14 9.24
CA HIS A 65 -11.96 -0.62 7.87
C HIS A 65 -11.62 0.55 6.93
N PRO A 66 -10.64 0.44 6.01
CA PRO A 66 -10.17 1.54 5.17
C PRO A 66 -11.23 2.16 4.25
N SER A 67 -12.33 1.46 3.96
CA SER A 67 -13.50 2.07 3.28
C SER A 67 -14.28 3.08 4.12
N ARG A 68 -13.85 3.34 5.37
CA ARG A 68 -14.35 4.40 6.26
C ARG A 68 -13.30 5.47 6.56
N ALA A 69 -12.13 5.39 5.92
CA ALA A 69 -11.10 6.41 6.04
C ALA A 69 -11.66 7.76 5.57
N ARG A 70 -11.31 8.82 6.28
CA ARG A 70 -11.62 10.19 5.86
C ARG A 70 -10.65 10.63 4.76
N PRO A 71 -10.96 11.67 3.95
CA PRO A 71 -10.06 12.13 2.88
C PRO A 71 -8.64 12.41 3.37
N GLU A 72 -8.49 13.02 4.55
CA GLU A 72 -7.19 13.33 5.15
C GLU A 72 -6.39 12.09 5.61
N GLU A 73 -7.08 10.96 5.87
CA GLU A 73 -6.47 9.67 6.22
C GLU A 73 -6.07 8.85 4.98
N THR A 74 -6.18 9.42 3.78
CA THR A 74 -5.90 8.72 2.51
C THR A 74 -4.86 9.43 1.65
N TRP A 75 -4.04 8.64 0.96
CA TRP A 75 -3.06 9.13 -0.01
C TRP A 75 -3.01 8.24 -1.25
N ALA A 76 -2.59 8.78 -2.39
CA ALA A 76 -2.48 8.02 -3.62
C ALA A 76 -1.21 8.37 -4.40
N LEU A 77 -0.46 7.34 -4.80
CA LEU A 77 0.63 7.43 -5.77
C LEU A 77 0.12 6.90 -7.11
N THR A 78 0.39 7.63 -8.19
CA THR A 78 -0.08 7.30 -9.56
C THR A 78 1.12 7.10 -10.48
N GLY A 79 1.11 6.02 -11.26
CA GLY A 79 2.19 5.64 -12.18
C GLY A 79 2.30 4.12 -12.30
N PRO A 80 3.02 3.60 -13.30
CA PRO A 80 3.22 2.16 -13.45
C PRO A 80 4.26 1.66 -12.43
N PHE A 81 3.78 1.10 -11.32
CA PHE A 81 4.56 0.37 -10.33
C PHE A 81 4.74 -1.07 -10.80
N TRP A 82 5.95 -1.62 -10.63
CA TRP A 82 6.33 -2.96 -11.06
C TRP A 82 6.91 -3.74 -9.88
N GLY A 83 6.61 -5.04 -9.81
CA GLY A 83 7.15 -5.93 -8.78
C GLY A 83 8.63 -6.31 -8.96
N PRO A 84 9.18 -7.11 -8.03
CA PRO A 84 8.47 -7.82 -6.97
C PRO A 84 8.18 -6.99 -5.71
N GLU A 85 8.95 -5.94 -5.42
CA GLU A 85 8.93 -5.22 -4.13
C GLU A 85 8.86 -3.71 -4.35
N VAL A 86 8.04 -3.01 -3.56
CA VAL A 86 7.97 -1.54 -3.51
C VAL A 86 8.09 -1.10 -2.06
N ALA A 87 9.04 -0.20 -1.79
CA ALA A 87 9.22 0.44 -0.50
C ALA A 87 9.22 1.97 -0.63
N GLY A 88 8.97 2.67 0.47
CA GLY A 88 8.90 4.13 0.54
C GLY A 88 8.42 4.58 1.91
N TYR A 89 8.04 5.85 2.04
CA TYR A 89 7.49 6.40 3.28
C TYR A 89 6.27 7.28 3.02
N LEU A 90 5.42 7.42 4.04
CA LEU A 90 4.37 8.43 4.12
C LEU A 90 4.69 9.34 5.31
N GLU A 91 4.80 10.65 5.11
CA GLU A 91 4.86 11.58 6.24
C GLU A 91 3.44 11.69 6.82
N VAL A 92 3.26 11.31 8.09
CA VAL A 92 1.95 11.26 8.76
C VAL A 92 1.92 12.09 10.03
N ALA A 93 0.81 12.79 10.24
CA ALA A 93 0.56 13.56 11.46
C ALA A 93 0.10 12.67 12.62
N PRO A 94 0.33 13.06 13.88
CA PRO A 94 -0.19 12.34 15.05
C PRO A 94 -1.72 12.24 15.06
N THR A 95 -2.42 13.21 14.45
CA THR A 95 -3.89 13.23 14.27
C THR A 95 -4.41 12.11 13.37
N GLY A 96 -3.58 11.63 12.42
CA GLY A 96 -3.97 10.64 11.41
C GLY A 96 -3.95 11.13 9.97
N GLU A 97 -3.62 12.40 9.74
CA GLU A 97 -3.51 12.96 8.40
C GLU A 97 -2.26 12.42 7.68
N ILE A 98 -2.35 12.20 6.36
CA ILE A 98 -1.18 11.91 5.52
C ILE A 98 -0.75 13.20 4.80
N TRP A 99 0.48 13.65 5.06
CA TRP A 99 1.00 14.93 4.59
C TRP A 99 2.03 14.75 3.47
N ALA A 100 1.64 15.04 2.24
CA ALA A 100 2.58 15.13 1.12
C ALA A 100 3.31 16.48 1.11
N VAL A 101 4.35 16.59 1.96
CA VAL A 101 5.36 17.68 2.02
C VAL A 101 4.93 18.97 2.75
N TYR A 102 5.07 18.93 4.08
CA TYR A 102 5.86 19.89 4.88
C TYR A 102 5.46 21.39 5.00
N LEU A 103 4.99 21.81 6.19
CA LEU A 103 5.65 22.86 7.02
C LEU A 103 5.02 23.09 8.42
N SER A 104 5.74 22.69 9.47
CA SER A 104 5.72 23.21 10.87
C SER A 104 4.41 23.14 11.72
N PRO A 105 4.47 22.80 13.02
CA PRO A 105 3.27 22.45 13.79
C PRO A 105 2.55 23.64 14.45
N GLN A 106 1.21 23.57 14.48
CA GLN A 106 0.39 24.25 15.49
C GLN A 106 -0.14 23.18 16.45
N GLY A 107 0.52 23.03 17.60
CA GLY A 107 0.29 21.90 18.49
C GLY A 107 -1.03 21.98 19.26
N ILE A 108 -1.84 20.92 19.16
CA ILE A 108 -2.89 20.63 20.14
C ILE A 108 -2.72 19.18 20.60
N ARG A 109 -2.35 19.01 21.87
CA ARG A 109 -2.13 17.69 22.49
C ARG A 109 -3.47 17.19 23.06
N VAL A 110 -4.25 16.49 22.23
CA VAL A 110 -5.60 16.02 22.60
C VAL A 110 -5.62 14.50 22.74
N ASP A 111 -5.91 14.04 23.97
CA ASP A 111 -6.25 12.66 24.34
C ASP A 111 -5.18 11.58 24.01
N PRO A 112 -5.31 10.34 24.54
CA PRO A 112 -4.49 9.23 24.09
C PRO A 112 -4.80 8.93 22.62
N LEU A 113 -3.86 9.30 21.74
CA LEU A 113 -3.94 9.01 20.31
C LEU A 113 -4.19 7.50 20.07
N PRO A 114 -4.93 7.11 19.02
CA PRO A 114 -5.23 5.71 18.77
C PRO A 114 -3.97 4.93 18.36
N THR A 115 -3.92 3.64 18.66
CA THR A 115 -3.11 2.73 17.84
C THR A 115 -3.71 2.76 16.42
N ARG A 116 -2.89 2.94 15.39
CA ARG A 116 -3.32 3.05 13.98
C ARG A 116 -2.85 1.83 13.19
N ARG A 117 -3.32 1.65 11.96
CA ARG A 117 -2.72 0.67 11.05
C ARG A 117 -2.81 1.14 9.59
N LEU A 118 -1.71 0.97 8.88
CA LEU A 118 -1.62 1.21 7.45
C LEU A 118 -2.35 0.12 6.68
N TRP A 119 -3.09 0.52 5.64
CA TRP A 119 -3.58 -0.36 4.59
C TRP A 119 -3.16 0.19 3.23
N ALA A 120 -3.08 -0.67 2.23
CA ALA A 120 -2.88 -0.29 0.83
C ALA A 120 -3.89 -1.02 -0.08
N ARG A 121 -4.12 -0.50 -1.28
CA ARG A 121 -4.67 -1.27 -2.41
C ARG A 121 -4.09 -0.78 -3.73
N GLY A 122 -3.96 -1.69 -4.69
CA GLY A 122 -3.60 -1.35 -6.06
C GLY A 122 -4.82 -0.98 -6.89
N ALA A 123 -4.59 -0.31 -8.03
CA ALA A 123 -5.52 -0.26 -9.15
C ALA A 123 -4.80 -0.63 -10.45
N VAL A 124 -5.50 -1.30 -11.37
CA VAL A 124 -4.98 -1.77 -12.67
C VAL A 124 -6.01 -1.41 -13.73
N ASP A 125 -5.63 -0.63 -14.74
CA ASP A 125 -6.55 -0.08 -15.76
C ASP A 125 -7.82 0.58 -15.17
N GLY A 126 -7.69 1.17 -13.98
CA GLY A 126 -8.78 1.80 -13.21
C GLY A 126 -9.60 0.86 -12.32
N VAL A 127 -9.42 -0.47 -12.42
CA VAL A 127 -10.07 -1.45 -11.55
C VAL A 127 -9.34 -1.52 -10.20
N LEU A 128 -10.05 -1.29 -9.10
CA LEU A 128 -9.49 -1.30 -7.74
C LEU A 128 -9.37 -2.73 -7.19
N GLY A 129 -8.17 -3.07 -6.70
CA GLY A 129 -7.89 -4.32 -6.01
C GLY A 129 -8.38 -4.37 -4.55
N PRO A 130 -8.18 -5.51 -3.87
CA PRO A 130 -8.57 -5.69 -2.47
C PRO A 130 -7.75 -4.80 -1.52
N TYR A 131 -8.31 -4.53 -0.33
CA TYR A 131 -7.59 -3.86 0.75
C TYR A 131 -6.59 -4.81 1.41
N VAL A 132 -5.32 -4.45 1.36
CA VAL A 132 -4.20 -5.16 1.99
C VAL A 132 -3.88 -4.48 3.31
N ARG A 133 -3.87 -5.27 4.39
CA ARG A 133 -3.56 -4.79 5.74
C ARG A 133 -2.06 -4.88 5.99
N ALA A 134 -1.46 -3.90 6.65
CA ALA A 134 -0.12 -4.06 7.18
C ALA A 134 -0.11 -5.20 8.22
N GLN A 135 0.94 -6.02 8.23
CA GLN A 135 1.10 -7.12 9.20
C GLN A 135 1.01 -6.59 10.64
N ASP A 136 1.83 -5.59 10.96
CA ASP A 136 1.93 -5.02 12.30
C ASP A 136 1.09 -3.76 12.48
N PRO A 137 0.22 -3.78 13.50
CA PRO A 137 -0.72 -2.00 14.31
C PRO A 137 0.30 -1.11 15.02
N VAL A 138 0.42 0.10 14.52
CA VAL A 138 1.47 1.07 14.83
C VAL A 138 1.03 1.90 16.04
N ARG A 139 1.88 1.96 17.06
CA ARG A 139 1.52 2.54 18.36
C ARG A 139 2.02 3.99 18.50
N PRO A 140 1.25 4.87 19.15
CA PRO A 140 1.70 6.21 19.50
C PRO A 140 2.81 6.15 20.56
N GLU A 141 3.98 6.67 20.26
CA GLU A 141 5.19 6.65 21.09
C GLU A 141 5.68 8.08 21.38
N ALA A 142 6.24 8.30 22.58
CA ALA A 142 6.61 9.62 23.11
C ALA A 142 8.12 9.80 23.37
N SER A 143 8.90 8.73 23.29
CA SER A 143 10.36 8.79 23.31
C SER A 143 10.92 9.40 22.01
N PRO A 144 12.14 9.97 22.01
CA PRO A 144 12.77 10.50 20.79
C PRO A 144 12.87 9.48 19.64
N SER A 145 12.96 8.20 19.99
CA SER A 145 12.95 7.01 19.12
C SER A 145 11.57 6.61 18.57
N CYS A 146 10.53 7.45 18.73
CA CYS A 146 9.18 7.19 18.22
C CYS A 146 9.08 6.94 16.72
N ASP A 147 10.04 7.49 15.95
CA ASP A 147 10.22 7.27 14.52
C ASP A 147 11.58 6.57 14.31
N PRO A 148 11.63 5.22 14.26
CA PRO A 148 12.89 4.47 14.28
C PRO A 148 13.59 4.38 12.91
N GLY A 149 12.85 4.58 11.80
CA GLY A 149 13.29 4.22 10.45
C GLY A 149 13.30 2.71 10.17
N TRP A 150 13.33 2.32 8.89
CA TRP A 150 13.45 0.92 8.43
C TRP A 150 14.44 0.72 7.27
#